data_AF-A0A078A9I9-F1
#
_entry.id   AF-A0A078A9I9-F1
#
_cell.length_a   1.000
_cell.length_b   1.000
_cell.length_c   1.000
_cell.angle_alpha   90.00
_cell.angle_beta   90.00
_cell.angle_gamma   90.00
#
_symmetry.space_group_name_H-M   'P 1'
#
loop_
_entity.id
_entity.type
_entity.pdbx_description
1 polymer ?
#
loop_
_entity_poly.entity_id
_entity_poly.type
_entity_poly.pdbx_seq_one_letter_code
_entity_poly.pdbx_strand_id
1 'polypeptide(L)'
;MKAMDLQKLVTSPATVLQELTIDVCYPQIQNLENALRPTVCAYSSLFSMVTVLRSLQQNNFLNNQSENGVNPLTTFANDFCENLSITVDNKLILVNRMMTTANNDKTDFDTDCIETLGHAQNVWYDPIIPSEIITYGDMCQGFKELFQQLKLRNITSNLEIGIYAYVLNYHMYLNSMEEKIFERCVDSKFFEDPTKYCSKSIVGNLNLTLWGQTQKDKACEEGAIKMQQMCNAALAAQLAENIGAEGSDDQEVDSEAVQEVKNKEECYPCAYTISYIFSKYENYLTATIEEIFKEISKKTVGALQQSRIDAIVLDDDIEQQRKAAKTLQIQLPA
;
A
#
# COMPACT_ATOMS: atom_id res chain seq x y z
N MET A 1 6.80 7.68 -22.10
CA MET A 1 6.66 6.40 -21.38
C MET A 1 7.29 5.29 -22.21
N LYS A 2 8.08 4.39 -21.59
CA LYS A 2 8.57 3.18 -22.30
C LYS A 2 7.39 2.28 -22.68
N ALA A 3 7.51 1.57 -23.80
CA ALA A 3 6.55 0.53 -24.17
C ALA A 3 6.54 -0.54 -23.08
N MET A 4 5.38 -0.77 -22.47
CA MET A 4 5.22 -1.66 -21.33
C MET A 4 5.07 -3.11 -21.81
N ASP A 5 5.83 -4.01 -21.20
CA ASP A 5 5.76 -5.43 -21.46
C ASP A 5 4.61 -6.06 -20.65
N LEU A 6 3.49 -6.31 -21.32
CA LEU A 6 2.30 -6.95 -20.73
C LEU A 6 2.61 -8.33 -20.13
N GLN A 7 3.62 -9.05 -20.65
CA GLN A 7 4.01 -10.35 -20.13
C GLN A 7 4.71 -10.22 -18.77
N LYS A 8 5.51 -9.16 -18.58
CA LYS A 8 6.11 -8.82 -17.28
C LYS A 8 5.07 -8.41 -16.24
N LEU A 9 3.95 -7.84 -16.66
CA LEU A 9 2.86 -7.47 -15.76
C LEU A 9 2.21 -8.70 -15.09
N VAL A 10 2.20 -9.83 -15.81
CA VAL A 10 1.66 -11.10 -15.30
C VAL A 10 2.68 -11.82 -14.41
N THR A 11 3.96 -11.79 -14.77
CA THR A 11 5.02 -12.56 -14.08
C THR A 11 5.72 -11.79 -12.96
N SER A 12 5.72 -10.45 -13.01
CA SER A 12 6.42 -9.57 -12.07
C SER A 12 5.71 -8.21 -11.94
N PRO A 13 4.44 -8.18 -11.52
CA PRO A 13 3.63 -6.96 -11.47
C PRO A 13 4.29 -5.86 -10.66
N ALA A 14 4.88 -6.17 -9.49
CA ALA A 14 5.48 -5.15 -8.64
C ALA A 14 6.66 -4.39 -9.28
N THR A 15 7.52 -5.06 -10.04
CA THR A 15 8.62 -4.39 -10.75
C THR A 15 8.08 -3.43 -11.81
N VAL A 16 7.08 -3.87 -12.59
CA VAL A 16 6.45 -3.00 -13.60
C VAL A 16 5.78 -1.80 -12.94
N LEU A 17 5.10 -2.02 -11.82
CA LEU A 17 4.41 -0.96 -11.08
C LEU A 17 5.36 0.03 -10.43
N GLN A 18 6.48 -0.43 -9.89
CA GLN A 18 7.54 0.41 -9.37
C GLN A 18 8.15 1.28 -10.49
N GLU A 19 8.50 0.68 -11.62
CA GLU A 19 9.04 1.41 -12.78
C GLU A 19 8.05 2.46 -13.29
N LEU A 20 6.77 2.09 -13.47
CA LEU A 20 5.72 3.02 -13.89
C LEU A 20 5.49 4.12 -12.87
N THR A 21 5.43 3.79 -11.58
CA THR A 21 5.25 4.78 -10.51
C THR A 21 6.39 5.79 -10.54
N ILE A 22 7.64 5.34 -10.69
CA ILE A 22 8.79 6.24 -10.78
C ILE A 22 8.69 7.11 -12.05
N ASP A 23 8.40 6.51 -13.21
CA ASP A 23 8.35 7.22 -14.50
C ASP A 23 7.22 8.26 -14.57
N VAL A 24 6.11 8.01 -13.88
CA VAL A 24 4.98 8.96 -13.82
C VAL A 24 5.16 9.99 -12.71
N CYS A 25 5.65 9.59 -11.53
CA CYS A 25 5.80 10.50 -10.40
C CYS A 25 6.94 11.48 -10.56
N TYR A 26 8.10 11.00 -11.00
CA TYR A 26 9.31 11.80 -11.01
C TYR A 26 9.18 13.12 -11.81
N PRO A 27 8.62 13.13 -13.04
CA PRO A 27 8.45 14.36 -13.81
C PRO A 27 7.54 15.41 -13.16
N GLN A 28 6.67 15.00 -12.22
CA GLN A 28 5.68 15.87 -11.58
C GLN A 28 6.19 16.55 -10.30
N ILE A 29 7.39 16.17 -9.84
CA ILE A 29 8.00 16.76 -8.65
C ILE A 29 8.66 18.09 -9.05
N GLN A 30 7.83 19.12 -9.22
CA GLN A 30 8.27 20.51 -9.30
C GLN A 30 8.43 21.08 -7.88
N ASN A 31 9.40 21.97 -7.67
CA ASN A 31 9.72 22.55 -6.35
C ASN A 31 10.05 21.49 -5.27
N LEU A 32 11.31 21.05 -5.30
CA LEU A 32 11.86 19.99 -4.45
C LEU A 32 11.87 20.28 -2.95
N GLU A 33 11.50 21.50 -2.55
CA GLU A 33 11.28 21.87 -1.15
C GLU A 33 10.02 21.23 -0.55
N ASN A 34 9.07 20.77 -1.38
CA ASN A 34 7.80 20.22 -0.92
C ASN A 34 7.78 18.68 -0.99
N ALA A 35 8.47 18.03 -0.05
CA ALA A 35 8.69 16.57 0.00
C ALA A 35 7.41 15.70 0.08
N LEU A 36 6.23 16.30 0.27
CA LEU A 36 4.96 15.60 0.37
C LEU A 36 4.40 15.15 -0.99
N ARG A 37 4.73 15.86 -2.08
CA ARG A 37 4.31 15.49 -3.45
C ARG A 37 4.88 14.13 -3.91
N PRO A 38 6.19 13.84 -3.74
CA PRO A 38 6.74 12.51 -3.99
C PRO A 38 6.01 11.40 -3.23
N THR A 39 5.67 11.65 -1.96
CA THR A 39 4.96 10.70 -1.11
C THR A 39 3.55 10.40 -1.61
N VAL A 40 2.75 11.45 -1.78
CA VAL A 40 1.39 11.33 -2.30
C VAL A 40 1.43 10.58 -3.62
N CYS A 41 2.37 10.92 -4.49
CA CYS A 41 2.48 10.28 -5.79
C CYS A 41 2.85 8.79 -5.69
N ALA A 42 3.85 8.43 -4.89
CA ALA A 42 4.27 7.04 -4.74
C ALA A 42 3.15 6.14 -4.22
N TYR A 43 2.49 6.55 -3.12
CA TYR A 43 1.36 5.80 -2.57
C TYR A 43 0.17 5.77 -3.53
N SER A 44 -0.26 6.93 -4.04
CA SER A 44 -1.43 7.02 -4.92
C SER A 44 -1.24 6.20 -6.21
N SER A 45 -0.06 6.27 -6.83
CA SER A 45 0.22 5.54 -8.06
C SER A 45 0.19 4.04 -7.83
N LEU A 46 0.80 3.57 -6.75
CA LEU A 46 0.82 2.14 -6.42
C LEU A 46 -0.60 1.60 -6.26
N PHE A 47 -1.46 2.28 -5.48
CA PHE A 47 -2.84 1.83 -5.27
C PHE A 47 -3.71 1.96 -6.51
N SER A 48 -3.55 3.04 -7.27
CA SER A 48 -4.32 3.25 -8.49
C SER A 48 -3.99 2.15 -9.50
N MET A 49 -2.70 1.83 -9.65
CA MET A 49 -2.28 0.78 -10.55
C MET A 49 -2.67 -0.62 -10.05
N VAL A 50 -2.62 -0.90 -8.75
CA VAL A 50 -3.16 -2.16 -8.17
C VAL A 50 -4.63 -2.33 -8.54
N THR A 51 -5.42 -1.27 -8.42
CA THR A 51 -6.87 -1.31 -8.69
C THR A 51 -7.17 -1.45 -10.18
N VAL A 52 -6.43 -0.75 -11.04
CA VAL A 52 -6.55 -0.89 -12.49
C VAL A 52 -6.17 -2.30 -12.93
N LEU A 53 -5.08 -2.85 -12.41
CA LEU A 53 -4.68 -4.23 -12.73
C LEU A 53 -5.73 -5.24 -12.30
N ARG A 54 -6.30 -5.07 -11.11
CA ARG A 54 -7.43 -5.87 -10.65
C ARG A 54 -8.60 -5.78 -11.63
N SER A 55 -9.00 -4.57 -12.01
CA SER A 55 -10.09 -4.37 -12.97
C SER A 55 -9.82 -5.07 -14.31
N LEU A 56 -8.59 -5.00 -14.80
CA LEU A 56 -8.18 -5.64 -16.05
C LEU A 56 -8.12 -7.16 -15.96
N GLN A 57 -7.68 -7.71 -14.82
CA GLN A 57 -7.68 -9.15 -14.53
C GLN A 57 -9.11 -9.68 -14.43
N GLN A 58 -10.00 -8.99 -13.72
CA GLN A 58 -11.39 -9.42 -13.53
C GLN A 58 -12.19 -9.38 -14.83
N ASN A 59 -11.89 -8.44 -15.72
CA ASN A 59 -12.60 -8.25 -16.97
C ASN A 59 -12.00 -9.02 -18.16
N ASN A 60 -11.03 -9.94 -17.94
CA ASN A 60 -10.35 -10.71 -18.99
C ASN A 60 -9.69 -9.85 -20.11
N PHE A 61 -9.45 -8.55 -19.88
CA PHE A 61 -8.88 -7.64 -20.88
C PHE A 61 -7.44 -7.99 -21.27
N LEU A 62 -6.72 -8.75 -20.44
CA LEU A 62 -5.36 -9.21 -20.75
C LEU A 62 -5.34 -10.28 -21.85
N ASN A 63 -6.44 -11.00 -22.08
CA ASN A 63 -6.52 -12.08 -23.06
C ASN A 63 -7.16 -11.65 -24.39
N ASN A 64 -7.99 -10.61 -24.37
CA ASN A 64 -8.59 -10.04 -25.57
C ASN A 64 -7.79 -8.81 -25.97
N GLN A 65 -6.95 -8.95 -27.00
CA GLN A 65 -6.40 -7.79 -27.70
C GLN A 65 -7.57 -6.84 -28.00
N SER A 66 -7.52 -5.61 -27.49
CA SER A 66 -8.59 -4.65 -27.69
C SER A 66 -8.92 -4.58 -29.18
N GLU A 67 -10.19 -4.72 -29.55
CA GLU A 67 -10.64 -4.71 -30.96
C GLU A 67 -10.25 -3.42 -31.72
N ASN A 68 -9.80 -2.38 -31.00
CA ASN A 68 -9.37 -1.08 -31.54
C ASN A 68 -7.86 -0.79 -31.39
N GLY A 69 -7.03 -1.75 -30.94
CA GLY A 69 -5.58 -1.58 -30.75
C GLY A 69 -5.15 -0.60 -29.64
N VAL A 70 -6.08 -0.06 -28.84
CA VAL A 70 -5.77 0.84 -27.72
C VAL A 70 -5.62 0.03 -26.43
N ASN A 71 -4.39 0.01 -25.91
CA ASN A 71 -4.07 -0.68 -24.66
C ASN A 71 -4.70 0.08 -23.45
N PRO A 72 -5.61 -0.53 -22.69
CA PRO A 72 -6.27 0.10 -21.54
C PRO A 72 -5.30 0.65 -20.49
N LEU A 73 -4.13 0.02 -20.32
CA LEU A 73 -3.11 0.49 -19.40
C LEU A 73 -2.40 1.74 -19.91
N THR A 74 -2.24 1.87 -21.23
CA THR A 74 -1.71 3.10 -21.83
C THR A 74 -2.70 4.25 -21.69
N THR A 75 -4.00 4.00 -21.88
CA THR A 75 -5.05 4.99 -21.63
C THR A 75 -5.06 5.43 -20.17
N PHE A 76 -5.04 4.48 -19.22
CA PHE A 76 -4.97 4.79 -17.79
C PHE A 76 -3.70 5.58 -17.46
N ALA A 77 -2.54 5.15 -17.95
CA ALA A 77 -1.29 5.84 -17.64
C ALA A 77 -1.26 7.28 -18.19
N ASN A 78 -1.83 7.52 -19.37
CA ASN A 78 -1.93 8.87 -19.93
C ASN A 78 -2.87 9.73 -19.08
N ASP A 79 -4.08 9.25 -18.77
CA ASP A 79 -5.04 9.95 -17.92
C ASP A 79 -4.46 10.24 -16.53
N PHE A 80 -3.80 9.25 -15.92
CA PHE A 80 -3.11 9.38 -14.65
C PHE A 80 -2.03 10.46 -14.74
N CYS A 81 -1.15 10.44 -15.75
CA CYS A 81 -0.13 11.47 -15.95
C CYS A 81 -0.71 12.87 -16.10
N GLU A 82 -1.80 13.01 -16.86
CA GLU A 82 -2.41 14.30 -17.19
C GLU A 82 -3.07 14.94 -15.96
N ASN A 83 -3.73 14.15 -15.11
CA ASN A 83 -4.49 14.70 -13.97
C ASN A 83 -3.78 14.51 -12.61
N LEU A 84 -2.56 13.94 -12.56
CA LEU A 84 -1.85 13.61 -11.32
C LEU A 84 -1.60 14.84 -10.44
N SER A 85 -1.11 15.95 -11.00
CA SER A 85 -0.82 17.16 -10.22
C SER A 85 -2.08 17.72 -9.54
N ILE A 86 -3.18 17.84 -10.29
CA ILE A 86 -4.47 18.32 -9.77
C ILE A 86 -4.96 17.38 -8.66
N THR A 87 -4.84 16.08 -8.89
CA THR A 87 -5.25 15.05 -7.95
C THR A 87 -4.41 15.10 -6.67
N VAL A 88 -3.09 15.24 -6.75
CA VAL A 88 -2.21 15.44 -5.60
C VAL A 88 -2.62 16.69 -4.81
N ASP A 89 -2.84 17.82 -5.47
CA ASP A 89 -3.19 19.07 -4.80
C ASP A 89 -4.55 19.00 -4.09
N ASN A 90 -5.56 18.39 -4.72
CA ASN A 90 -6.87 18.16 -4.09
C ASN A 90 -6.75 17.31 -2.83
N LYS A 91 -5.89 16.28 -2.84
CA LYS A 91 -5.65 15.42 -1.68
C LYS A 91 -4.96 16.15 -0.54
N LEU A 92 -4.01 17.03 -0.86
CA LEU A 92 -3.36 17.86 0.14
C LEU A 92 -4.36 18.79 0.82
N ILE A 93 -5.26 19.39 0.04
CA ILE A 93 -6.33 20.23 0.55
C ILE A 93 -7.26 19.41 1.47
N LEU A 94 -7.64 18.20 1.05
CA LEU A 94 -8.46 17.28 1.84
C LEU A 94 -7.83 16.98 3.20
N VAL A 95 -6.58 16.50 3.22
CA VAL A 95 -5.86 16.15 4.47
C VAL A 95 -5.72 17.36 5.38
N ASN A 96 -5.35 18.52 4.83
CA ASN A 96 -5.19 19.75 5.61
C ASN A 96 -6.52 20.24 6.20
N ARG A 97 -7.62 20.13 5.45
CA ARG A 97 -8.95 20.48 5.93
C ARG A 97 -9.35 19.58 7.10
N MET A 98 -9.24 18.26 6.94
CA MET A 98 -9.60 17.32 8.01
C MET A 98 -8.74 17.53 9.26
N MET A 99 -7.44 17.79 9.12
CA MET A 99 -6.57 18.11 10.26
C MET A 99 -7.00 19.40 10.96
N THR A 100 -7.35 20.45 10.21
CA THR A 100 -7.82 21.72 10.77
C THR A 100 -9.09 21.52 11.58
N THR A 101 -10.02 20.72 11.05
CA THR A 101 -11.27 20.35 11.71
C THR A 101 -11.01 19.54 12.98
N ALA A 102 -10.12 18.55 12.96
CA ALA A 102 -9.75 17.75 14.14
C ALA A 102 -9.14 18.59 15.27
N ASN A 103 -8.45 19.68 14.93
CA ASN A 103 -7.87 20.59 15.91
C ASN A 103 -8.87 21.61 16.46
N ASN A 104 -10.04 21.75 15.84
CA ASN A 104 -11.07 22.68 16.28
C ASN A 104 -12.11 21.95 17.14
N ASP A 105 -11.96 22.07 18.47
CA ASP A 105 -12.84 21.43 19.45
C ASP A 105 -14.33 21.87 19.35
N LYS A 106 -14.65 22.87 18.52
CA LYS A 106 -16.01 23.36 18.29
C LYS A 106 -16.69 22.81 17.03
N THR A 107 -15.96 22.11 16.17
CA THR A 107 -16.51 21.59 14.91
C THR A 107 -16.86 20.12 15.05
N ASP A 108 -18.01 19.71 14.52
CA ASP A 108 -18.35 18.29 14.39
C ASP A 108 -17.48 17.66 13.28
N PHE A 109 -16.44 16.94 13.70
CA PHE A 109 -15.48 16.31 12.80
C PHE A 109 -16.14 15.34 11.83
N ASP A 110 -17.11 14.55 12.30
CA ASP A 110 -17.66 13.46 11.51
C ASP A 110 -18.49 14.03 10.34
N THR A 111 -19.28 15.07 10.62
CA THR A 111 -20.05 15.79 9.60
C THR A 111 -19.14 16.47 8.56
N ASP A 112 -18.14 17.24 8.98
CA ASP A 112 -17.24 17.94 8.04
C ASP A 112 -16.35 16.96 7.24
N CYS A 113 -15.97 15.83 7.85
CA CYS A 113 -15.27 14.76 7.15
C CYS A 113 -16.14 14.15 6.05
N ILE A 114 -17.39 13.78 6.35
CA ILE A 114 -18.32 13.21 5.37
C ILE A 114 -18.59 14.20 4.24
N GLU A 115 -18.84 15.48 4.55
CA GLU A 115 -19.03 16.52 3.52
C GLU A 115 -17.79 16.66 2.63
N THR A 116 -16.60 16.69 3.22
CA THR A 116 -15.36 16.86 2.47
C THR A 116 -15.06 15.65 1.57
N LEU A 117 -15.28 14.42 2.06
CA LEU A 117 -15.11 13.20 1.28
C LEU A 117 -16.21 13.01 0.25
N GLY A 118 -17.44 13.44 0.53
CA GLY A 118 -18.61 13.30 -0.36
C GLY A 118 -18.49 14.08 -1.67
N HIS A 119 -17.64 15.10 -1.70
CA HIS A 119 -17.34 15.88 -2.91
C HIS A 119 -16.12 15.37 -3.69
N ALA A 120 -15.36 14.42 -3.14
CA ALA A 120 -14.17 13.88 -3.79
C ALA A 120 -14.53 12.74 -4.74
N GLN A 121 -14.19 12.87 -6.03
CA GLN A 121 -14.36 11.77 -6.99
C GLN A 121 -13.16 10.81 -6.92
N ASN A 122 -13.43 9.53 -6.70
CA ASN A 122 -12.40 8.51 -6.62
C ASN A 122 -12.00 7.95 -8.01
N VAL A 123 -11.59 8.83 -8.92
CA VAL A 123 -11.42 8.51 -10.36
C VAL A 123 -10.40 7.40 -10.62
N TRP A 124 -9.42 7.20 -9.71
CA TRP A 124 -8.34 6.21 -9.88
C TRP A 124 -8.15 5.25 -8.71
N TYR A 125 -9.07 5.22 -7.76
CA TYR A 125 -8.86 4.53 -6.48
C TYR A 125 -7.68 5.10 -5.69
N ASP A 126 -7.97 6.21 -5.05
CA ASP A 126 -7.24 6.80 -3.97
C ASP A 126 -7.73 6.21 -2.65
N PRO A 127 -6.86 5.56 -1.85
CA PRO A 127 -7.30 4.92 -0.61
C PRO A 127 -7.78 5.93 0.43
N ILE A 128 -7.45 7.23 0.30
CA ILE A 128 -7.94 8.30 1.18
C ILE A 128 -9.33 8.83 0.79
N ILE A 129 -9.95 8.27 -0.26
CA ILE A 129 -11.34 8.52 -0.64
C ILE A 129 -12.12 7.21 -0.43
N PRO A 130 -13.32 7.25 0.17
CA PRO A 130 -14.11 6.05 0.42
C PRO A 130 -14.35 5.21 -0.84
N SER A 131 -14.59 3.93 -0.63
CA SER A 131 -14.86 2.96 -1.68
C SER A 131 -15.93 1.96 -1.23
N GLU A 132 -16.28 1.01 -2.08
CA GLU A 132 -17.15 -0.11 -1.67
C GLU A 132 -16.52 -0.99 -0.58
N ILE A 133 -15.21 -0.85 -0.33
CA ILE A 133 -14.46 -1.65 0.63
C ILE A 133 -14.28 -0.89 1.96
N ILE A 134 -14.13 0.43 1.91
CA ILE A 134 -13.93 1.29 3.08
C ILE A 134 -15.04 2.35 3.07
N THR A 135 -15.93 2.31 4.05
CA THR A 135 -17.06 3.24 4.10
C THR A 135 -16.63 4.64 4.54
N TYR A 136 -17.49 5.64 4.29
CA TYR A 136 -17.30 7.00 4.80
C TYR A 136 -17.13 7.02 6.33
N GLY A 137 -17.94 6.22 7.05
CA GLY A 137 -17.90 6.16 8.50
C GLY A 137 -16.56 5.63 9.02
N ASP A 138 -16.10 4.51 8.48
CA ASP A 138 -14.82 3.91 8.87
C ASP A 138 -13.65 4.86 8.61
N MET A 139 -13.67 5.52 7.44
CA MET A 139 -12.60 6.45 7.05
C MET A 139 -12.57 7.69 7.94
N CYS A 140 -13.73 8.28 8.23
CA CYS A 140 -13.81 9.42 9.14
C CYS A 140 -13.39 9.06 10.56
N GLN A 141 -13.82 7.90 11.08
CA GLN A 141 -13.38 7.44 12.39
C GLN A 141 -11.87 7.23 12.45
N GLY A 142 -11.30 6.57 11.44
CA GLY A 142 -9.85 6.37 11.34
C GLY A 142 -9.08 7.69 11.29
N PHE A 143 -9.52 8.66 10.48
CA PHE A 143 -8.89 9.97 10.41
C PHE A 143 -8.99 10.74 11.73
N LYS A 144 -10.15 10.69 12.38
CA LYS A 144 -10.35 11.33 13.69
C LYS A 144 -9.36 10.81 14.73
N GLU A 145 -9.27 9.48 14.85
CA GLU A 145 -8.33 8.82 15.75
C GLU A 145 -6.88 9.16 15.40
N LEU A 146 -6.53 9.11 14.11
CA LEU A 146 -5.19 9.47 13.65
C LEU A 146 -4.84 10.90 14.06
N PHE A 147 -5.66 11.89 13.73
CA PHE A 147 -5.35 13.29 14.03
C PHE A 147 -5.31 13.58 15.52
N GLN A 148 -6.15 12.90 16.32
CA GLN A 148 -6.05 12.95 17.79
C GLN A 148 -4.69 12.41 18.27
N GLN A 149 -4.23 11.27 17.75
CA GLN A 149 -2.93 10.71 18.11
C GLN A 149 -1.76 11.61 17.67
N LEU A 150 -1.85 12.22 16.49
CA LEU A 150 -0.84 13.16 16.01
C LEU A 150 -0.78 14.43 16.87
N LYS A 151 -1.94 14.97 17.27
CA LYS A 151 -2.06 16.10 18.22
C LYS A 151 -1.41 15.76 19.57
N LEU A 152 -1.71 14.58 20.13
CA LEU A 152 -1.11 14.12 21.39
C LEU A 152 0.42 13.98 21.32
N ARG A 153 0.96 13.66 20.15
CA ARG A 153 2.40 13.53 19.89
C ARG A 153 3.07 14.82 19.42
N ASN A 154 2.34 15.95 19.37
CA ASN A 154 2.81 17.23 18.82
C ASN A 154 3.33 17.15 17.38
N ILE A 155 2.82 16.21 16.58
CA ILE A 155 3.15 16.10 15.16
C ILE A 155 2.30 17.09 14.38
N THR A 156 2.93 18.11 13.81
CA THR A 156 2.27 19.22 13.09
C THR A 156 2.77 19.38 11.66
N SER A 157 3.75 18.59 11.24
CA SER A 157 4.28 18.62 9.88
C SER A 157 3.27 18.06 8.88
N ASN A 158 2.86 18.88 7.91
CA ASN A 158 1.98 18.45 6.81
C ASN A 158 2.50 17.20 6.08
N LEU A 159 3.83 17.05 6.01
CA LEU A 159 4.48 15.87 5.42
C LEU A 159 4.17 14.60 6.24
N GLU A 160 4.42 14.63 7.54
CA GLU A 160 4.20 13.48 8.42
C GLU A 160 2.72 13.11 8.46
N ILE A 161 1.86 14.12 8.56
CA ILE A 161 0.40 13.96 8.59
C ILE A 161 -0.09 13.29 7.30
N GLY A 162 0.37 13.75 6.14
CA GLY A 162 0.04 13.12 4.87
C GLY A 162 0.53 11.67 4.79
N ILE A 163 1.77 11.38 5.23
CA ILE A 163 2.30 10.01 5.28
C ILE A 163 1.41 9.12 6.14
N TYR A 164 1.10 9.53 7.37
CA TYR A 164 0.28 8.73 8.27
C TYR A 164 -1.15 8.53 7.76
N ALA A 165 -1.71 9.53 7.06
CA ALA A 165 -3.01 9.40 6.40
C ALA A 165 -2.99 8.29 5.32
N TYR A 166 -1.95 8.21 4.49
CA TYR A 166 -1.83 7.12 3.50
C TYR A 166 -1.62 5.76 4.17
N VAL A 167 -0.78 5.70 5.20
CA VAL A 167 -0.51 4.46 5.95
C VAL A 167 -1.79 3.94 6.61
N LEU A 168 -2.56 4.82 7.26
CA LEU A 168 -3.85 4.45 7.85
C LEU A 168 -4.78 3.82 6.81
N ASN A 169 -5.02 4.50 5.70
CA ASN A 169 -5.96 4.02 4.69
C ASN A 169 -5.49 2.72 4.04
N TYR A 170 -4.17 2.54 3.93
CA TYR A 170 -3.58 1.29 3.51
C TYR A 170 -3.90 0.14 4.47
N HIS A 171 -3.70 0.32 5.78
CA HIS A 171 -4.05 -0.70 6.76
C HIS A 171 -5.55 -0.99 6.75
N MET A 172 -6.39 0.04 6.68
CA MET A 172 -7.84 -0.14 6.57
C MET A 172 -8.24 -0.98 5.35
N TYR A 173 -7.59 -0.76 4.20
CA TYR A 173 -7.80 -1.54 3.00
C TYR A 173 -7.41 -3.01 3.18
N LEU A 174 -6.23 -3.28 3.75
CA LEU A 174 -5.80 -4.64 4.03
C LEU A 174 -6.71 -5.34 5.02
N ASN A 175 -7.07 -4.67 6.12
CA ASN A 175 -7.94 -5.22 7.16
C ASN A 175 -9.32 -5.57 6.60
N SER A 176 -9.91 -4.73 5.77
CA SER A 176 -11.20 -5.04 5.13
C SER A 176 -11.12 -6.24 4.17
N MET A 177 -10.00 -6.41 3.48
CA MET A 177 -9.78 -7.61 2.66
C MET A 177 -9.57 -8.87 3.52
N GLU A 178 -8.85 -8.74 4.62
CA GLU A 178 -8.62 -9.81 5.60
C GLU A 178 -9.94 -10.28 6.20
N GLU A 179 -10.77 -9.36 6.68
CA GLU A 179 -12.08 -9.63 7.27
C GLU A 179 -12.99 -10.41 6.32
N LYS A 180 -13.08 -9.99 5.04
CA LYS A 180 -13.89 -10.69 4.03
C LYS A 180 -13.46 -12.14 3.79
N ILE A 181 -12.18 -12.45 3.97
CA ILE A 181 -11.66 -13.81 3.83
C ILE A 181 -11.91 -14.59 5.13
N PHE A 182 -11.74 -13.92 6.27
CA PHE A 182 -12.01 -14.48 7.59
C PHE A 182 -13.46 -14.94 7.71
N GLU A 183 -14.44 -14.12 7.31
CA GLU A 183 -15.88 -14.44 7.32
C GLU A 183 -16.24 -15.70 6.52
N ARG A 184 -15.41 -16.09 5.54
CA ARG A 184 -15.65 -17.25 4.65
C ARG A 184 -14.85 -18.49 5.07
N CYS A 185 -13.93 -18.33 6.01
CA CYS A 185 -13.06 -19.39 6.46
C CYS A 185 -13.74 -20.19 7.58
N VAL A 186 -13.59 -21.51 7.55
CA VAL A 186 -14.20 -22.43 8.51
C VAL A 186 -13.09 -23.23 9.19
N ASP A 187 -12.83 -22.93 10.46
CA ASP A 187 -11.72 -23.52 11.22
C ASP A 187 -11.73 -25.05 11.22
N SER A 188 -12.90 -25.68 11.40
CA SER A 188 -13.02 -27.14 11.39
C SER A 188 -12.57 -27.77 10.08
N LYS A 189 -12.94 -27.18 8.94
CA LYS A 189 -12.51 -27.65 7.61
C LYS A 189 -11.04 -27.33 7.34
N PHE A 190 -10.55 -26.23 7.91
CA PHE A 190 -9.14 -25.90 7.83
C PHE A 190 -8.30 -26.97 8.53
N PHE A 191 -8.67 -27.40 9.73
CA PHE A 191 -7.95 -28.43 10.48
C PHE A 191 -7.84 -29.78 9.78
N GLU A 192 -8.86 -30.20 9.04
CA GLU A 192 -8.89 -31.50 8.35
C GLU A 192 -7.78 -31.62 7.29
N ASP A 193 -7.58 -30.56 6.51
CA ASP A 193 -6.54 -30.50 5.46
C ASP A 193 -6.05 -29.05 5.26
N PRO A 194 -5.16 -28.56 6.14
CA PRO A 194 -4.74 -27.16 6.16
C PRO A 194 -4.19 -26.64 4.84
N THR A 195 -3.29 -27.39 4.19
CA THR A 195 -2.63 -26.96 2.96
C THR A 195 -3.62 -26.87 1.80
N LYS A 196 -4.47 -27.90 1.62
CA LYS A 196 -5.45 -27.92 0.53
C LYS A 196 -6.56 -26.92 0.77
N TYR A 197 -7.06 -26.81 2.00
CA TYR A 197 -8.11 -25.85 2.36
C TYR A 197 -7.60 -24.42 2.18
N CYS A 198 -6.39 -24.13 2.63
CA CYS A 198 -5.79 -22.81 2.48
C CYS A 198 -5.61 -22.45 0.99
N SER A 199 -5.06 -23.32 0.15
CA SER A 199 -4.90 -23.02 -1.29
C SER A 199 -6.25 -22.81 -2.00
N LYS A 200 -7.27 -23.62 -1.70
CA LYS A 200 -8.58 -23.51 -2.37
C LYS A 200 -9.46 -22.37 -1.83
N SER A 201 -9.59 -22.27 -0.51
CA SER A 201 -10.59 -21.44 0.15
C SER A 201 -10.03 -20.08 0.57
N ILE A 202 -8.74 -19.99 0.90
CA ILE A 202 -8.10 -18.72 1.25
C ILE A 202 -7.45 -18.14 0.00
N VAL A 203 -6.47 -18.82 -0.61
CA VAL A 203 -5.73 -18.29 -1.75
C VAL A 203 -6.61 -18.03 -2.96
N GLY A 204 -7.58 -18.91 -3.23
CA GLY A 204 -8.58 -18.70 -4.28
C GLY A 204 -9.42 -17.42 -4.11
N ASN A 205 -9.51 -16.87 -2.90
CA ASN A 205 -10.19 -15.62 -2.58
C ASN A 205 -9.23 -14.46 -2.26
N LEU A 206 -7.91 -14.69 -2.24
CA LEU A 206 -6.91 -13.67 -1.94
C LEU A 206 -6.73 -12.72 -3.11
N ASN A 207 -7.20 -11.49 -2.93
CA ASN A 207 -7.01 -10.42 -3.88
C ASN A 207 -5.73 -9.59 -3.62
N LEU A 208 -4.60 -10.29 -3.50
CA LEU A 208 -3.28 -9.68 -3.32
C LEU A 208 -2.64 -9.49 -4.71
N THR A 209 -3.06 -8.47 -5.45
CA THR A 209 -2.76 -8.28 -6.89
C THR A 209 -1.26 -8.18 -7.21
N LEU A 210 -0.42 -7.82 -6.23
CA LEU A 210 1.03 -7.73 -6.41
C LEU A 210 1.77 -9.05 -6.22
N TRP A 211 1.11 -10.05 -5.62
CA TRP A 211 1.67 -11.38 -5.48
C TRP A 211 1.21 -12.28 -6.61
N GLY A 212 2.16 -12.96 -7.23
CA GLY A 212 1.88 -14.09 -8.10
C GLY A 212 1.31 -15.27 -7.30
N GLN A 213 0.69 -16.21 -8.01
CA GLN A 213 0.05 -17.38 -7.40
C GLN A 213 1.01 -18.17 -6.50
N THR A 214 2.25 -18.39 -6.95
CA THR A 214 3.30 -19.07 -6.17
C THR A 214 3.61 -18.38 -4.84
N GLN A 215 3.60 -17.04 -4.78
CA GLN A 215 3.85 -16.31 -3.54
C GLN A 215 2.69 -16.48 -2.56
N LYS A 216 1.45 -16.43 -3.07
CA LYS A 216 0.25 -16.65 -2.27
C LYS A 216 0.22 -18.07 -1.70
N ASP A 217 0.45 -19.08 -2.55
CA ASP A 217 0.48 -20.48 -2.14
C ASP A 217 1.57 -20.75 -1.09
N LYS A 218 2.78 -20.19 -1.28
CA LYS A 218 3.87 -20.32 -0.31
C LYS A 218 3.54 -19.67 1.04
N ALA A 219 3.01 -18.45 1.04
CA ALA A 219 2.64 -17.76 2.28
C ALA A 219 1.54 -18.54 3.04
N CYS A 220 0.61 -19.11 2.30
CA CYS A 220 -0.47 -19.95 2.79
C CYS A 220 0.06 -21.27 3.40
N GLU A 221 0.93 -21.99 2.71
CA GLU A 221 1.55 -23.22 3.22
C GLU A 221 2.36 -22.96 4.50
N GLU A 222 3.21 -21.92 4.49
CA GLU A 222 4.00 -21.54 5.67
C GLU A 222 3.10 -21.13 6.85
N GLY A 223 2.02 -20.39 6.59
CA GLY A 223 1.04 -20.01 7.61
C GLY A 223 0.34 -21.21 8.22
N ALA A 224 -0.11 -22.14 7.38
CA ALA A 224 -0.76 -23.38 7.80
C ALA A 224 0.17 -24.26 8.66
N ILE A 225 1.44 -24.42 8.27
CA ILE A 225 2.43 -25.18 9.03
C ILE A 225 2.68 -24.54 10.40
N LYS A 226 2.89 -23.21 10.44
CA LYS A 226 3.12 -22.49 11.70
C LYS A 226 1.92 -22.56 12.64
N MET A 227 0.73 -22.45 12.09
CA MET A 227 -0.52 -22.61 12.83
C MET A 227 -0.59 -24.00 13.47
N GLN A 228 -0.37 -25.06 12.69
CA GLN A 228 -0.37 -26.43 13.22
C GLN A 228 0.64 -26.62 14.36
N GLN A 229 1.85 -26.06 14.21
CA GLN A 229 2.88 -26.11 15.24
C GLN A 229 2.42 -25.40 16.52
N MET A 230 1.83 -24.20 16.40
CA MET A 230 1.32 -23.46 17.54
C MET A 230 0.18 -24.18 18.25
N CYS A 231 -0.77 -24.74 17.50
CA CYS A 231 -1.90 -25.43 18.09
C CYS A 231 -1.50 -26.76 18.75
N ASN A 232 -0.55 -27.48 18.16
CA ASN A 232 0.04 -28.66 18.80
C ASN A 232 0.82 -28.30 20.07
N ALA A 233 1.53 -27.17 20.08
CA ALA A 233 2.25 -26.69 21.25
C ALA A 233 1.31 -26.24 22.38
N ALA A 234 0.22 -25.54 22.05
CA ALA A 234 -0.81 -25.14 23.03
C ALA A 234 -1.49 -26.37 23.63
N LEU A 235 -1.86 -27.35 22.80
CA LEU A 235 -2.41 -28.63 23.24
C LEU A 235 -1.44 -29.37 24.18
N ALA A 236 -0.16 -29.45 23.83
CA ALA A 236 0.85 -30.10 24.66
C ALA A 236 1.06 -29.38 26.01
N ALA A 237 1.00 -28.05 26.02
CA ALA A 237 1.11 -27.26 27.25
C ALA A 237 -0.10 -27.49 28.18
N GLN A 238 -1.33 -27.49 27.64
CA GLN A 238 -2.53 -27.79 28.42
C GLN A 238 -2.53 -29.22 28.99
N LEU A 239 -2.10 -30.21 28.19
CA LEU A 239 -1.96 -31.58 28.67
C LEU A 239 -0.93 -31.67 29.82
N ALA A 240 0.18 -30.94 29.72
CA ALA A 240 1.18 -30.90 30.78
C ALA A 240 0.67 -30.22 32.06
N GLU A 241 -0.15 -29.17 31.97
CA GLU A 241 -0.77 -28.52 33.13
C GLU A 241 -1.81 -29.41 33.82
N ASN A 242 -2.61 -30.15 33.05
CA ASN A 242 -3.60 -31.08 33.60
C ASN A 242 -2.94 -32.30 34.28
N ILE A 243 -1.80 -32.79 33.76
CA ILE A 243 -1.02 -33.87 34.39
C ILE A 243 -0.29 -33.35 35.65
N GLY A 244 0.01 -32.06 35.74
CA GLY A 244 0.62 -31.43 36.93
C GLY A 244 -0.34 -31.21 38.11
N ALA A 245 -1.64 -31.39 37.92
CA ALA A 245 -2.67 -31.19 38.95
C ALA A 245 -3.09 -32.48 39.66
N GLU A 246 -2.83 -33.66 39.10
CA GLU A 246 -3.17 -34.95 39.71
C GLU A 246 -1.93 -35.84 39.79
N GLY A 247 -1.30 -35.86 40.96
CA GLY A 247 -0.35 -36.91 41.30
C GLY A 247 -1.10 -38.21 41.57
N SER A 248 -1.16 -39.11 40.59
CA SER A 248 -1.13 -40.56 40.83
C SER A 248 -1.05 -41.36 39.53
N ASP A 249 -0.20 -42.37 39.57
CA ASP A 249 0.08 -43.47 38.65
C ASP A 249 -1.01 -43.90 37.65
N ASP A 250 -0.55 -44.20 36.44
CA ASP A 250 -1.16 -45.10 35.45
C ASP A 250 -2.61 -44.82 35.02
N GLN A 251 -2.83 -43.76 34.23
CA GLN A 251 -3.97 -43.69 33.33
C GLN A 251 -3.51 -43.50 31.86
N GLU A 252 -3.89 -44.47 31.03
CA GLU A 252 -3.87 -44.37 29.57
C GLU A 252 -4.56 -43.07 29.15
N VAL A 253 -3.84 -42.23 28.40
CA VAL A 253 -4.37 -40.98 27.85
C VAL A 253 -5.53 -41.34 26.92
N ASP A 254 -6.75 -41.13 27.40
CA ASP A 254 -7.98 -41.42 26.69
C ASP A 254 -8.01 -40.62 25.37
N SER A 255 -8.19 -41.33 24.26
CA SER A 255 -8.20 -40.75 22.91
C SER A 255 -9.33 -39.74 22.70
N GLU A 256 -10.38 -39.80 23.54
CA GLU A 256 -11.45 -38.81 23.55
C GLU A 256 -11.02 -37.45 24.13
N ALA A 257 -10.09 -37.41 25.10
CA ALA A 257 -9.56 -36.16 25.65
C ALA A 257 -8.74 -35.38 24.60
N VAL A 258 -8.02 -36.07 23.71
CA VAL A 258 -7.31 -35.43 22.58
C VAL A 258 -8.29 -34.86 21.55
N GLN A 259 -9.46 -35.48 21.40
CA GLN A 259 -10.51 -35.04 20.48
C GLN A 259 -11.32 -33.87 21.07
N GLU A 260 -11.50 -33.84 22.40
CA GLU A 260 -12.23 -32.79 23.11
C GLU A 260 -11.41 -31.50 23.29
N VAL A 261 -10.08 -31.59 23.40
CA VAL A 261 -9.19 -30.40 23.40
C VAL A 261 -9.09 -29.75 22.01
N LYS A 262 -9.24 -30.52 20.92
CA LYS A 262 -9.40 -29.93 19.56
C LYS A 262 -10.66 -29.07 19.43
N ASN A 263 -11.65 -29.25 20.31
CA ASN A 263 -12.90 -28.49 20.33
C ASN A 263 -12.91 -27.34 21.35
N LYS A 264 -11.83 -27.11 22.12
CA LYS A 264 -11.76 -26.02 23.13
C LYS A 264 -10.91 -24.84 22.62
N GLU A 265 -11.63 -23.77 22.26
CA GLU A 265 -11.36 -22.31 22.37
C GLU A 265 -9.97 -21.68 22.13
N GLU A 266 -8.89 -22.40 21.82
CA GLU A 266 -7.54 -21.79 21.76
C GLU A 266 -6.78 -21.94 20.45
N CYS A 267 -7.32 -22.66 19.47
CA CYS A 267 -6.75 -22.70 18.14
C CYS A 267 -7.75 -22.20 17.09
N TYR A 268 -7.41 -21.07 16.48
CA TYR A 268 -8.16 -20.40 15.41
C TYR A 268 -7.36 -20.46 14.09
N PRO A 269 -7.36 -21.61 13.39
CA PRO A 269 -6.56 -21.82 12.19
C PRO A 269 -6.72 -20.76 11.11
N CYS A 270 -7.96 -20.34 10.88
CA CYS A 270 -8.32 -19.33 9.91
C CYS A 270 -7.72 -17.99 10.29
N ALA A 271 -8.00 -17.50 11.50
CA ALA A 271 -7.49 -16.22 11.99
C ALA A 271 -5.96 -16.18 11.85
N TYR A 272 -5.28 -17.17 12.41
CA TYR A 272 -3.83 -17.20 12.41
C TYR A 272 -3.24 -17.26 11.00
N THR A 273 -3.74 -18.16 10.15
CA THR A 273 -3.19 -18.34 8.80
C THR A 273 -3.44 -17.12 7.93
N ILE A 274 -4.65 -16.54 8.00
CA ILE A 274 -5.01 -15.34 7.23
C ILE A 274 -4.14 -14.16 7.69
N SER A 275 -4.07 -13.89 9.00
CA SER A 275 -3.24 -12.80 9.53
C SER A 275 -1.76 -13.00 9.21
N TYR A 276 -1.26 -14.24 9.15
CA TYR A 276 0.10 -14.53 8.70
C TYR A 276 0.34 -14.11 7.24
N ILE A 277 -0.60 -14.44 6.35
CA ILE A 277 -0.55 -14.08 4.93
C ILE A 277 -0.57 -12.56 4.78
N PHE A 278 -1.50 -11.88 5.46
CA PHE A 278 -1.64 -10.42 5.40
C PHE A 278 -0.44 -9.70 6.01
N SER A 279 0.09 -10.16 7.14
CA SER A 279 1.32 -9.62 7.71
C SER A 279 2.52 -9.75 6.76
N LYS A 280 2.67 -10.88 6.08
CA LYS A 280 3.72 -11.02 5.05
C LYS A 280 3.50 -10.09 3.87
N TYR A 281 2.26 -9.94 3.42
CA TYR A 281 1.92 -9.06 2.31
C TYR A 281 2.17 -7.60 2.68
N GLU A 282 1.87 -7.24 3.92
CA GLU A 282 2.08 -5.90 4.43
C GLU A 282 3.55 -5.53 4.42
N ASN A 283 4.41 -6.40 4.98
CA ASN A 283 5.86 -6.23 4.97
C ASN A 283 6.41 -6.10 3.55
N TYR A 284 5.88 -6.90 2.61
CA TYR A 284 6.27 -6.84 1.20
C TYR A 284 5.93 -5.49 0.56
N LEU A 285 4.73 -4.99 0.82
CA LEU A 285 4.26 -3.70 0.31
C LEU A 285 5.06 -2.53 0.90
N THR A 286 5.30 -2.53 2.21
CA THR A 286 6.15 -1.54 2.88
C THR A 286 7.54 -1.49 2.24
N ALA A 287 8.17 -2.64 2.04
CA ALA A 287 9.48 -2.71 1.39
C ALA A 287 9.46 -2.18 -0.06
N THR A 288 8.40 -2.49 -0.82
CA THR A 288 8.22 -2.02 -2.21
C THR A 288 8.08 -0.50 -2.25
N ILE A 289 7.27 0.06 -1.35
CA ILE A 289 7.06 1.51 -1.23
C ILE A 289 8.37 2.20 -0.86
N GLU A 290 9.10 1.69 0.13
CA GLU A 290 10.42 2.22 0.50
C GLU A 290 11.40 2.23 -0.67
N GLU A 291 11.38 1.20 -1.52
CA GLU A 291 12.24 1.12 -2.70
C GLU A 291 11.87 2.17 -3.75
N ILE A 292 10.57 2.36 -4.02
CA ILE A 292 10.07 3.45 -4.87
C ILE A 292 10.56 4.80 -4.35
N PHE A 293 10.44 5.05 -3.04
CA PHE A 293 10.91 6.29 -2.42
C PHE A 293 12.42 6.50 -2.60
N LYS A 294 13.22 5.46 -2.37
CA LYS A 294 14.68 5.52 -2.54
C LYS A 294 15.05 5.89 -3.97
N GLU A 295 14.42 5.27 -4.96
CA GLU A 295 14.71 5.53 -6.36
C GLU A 295 14.24 6.92 -6.82
N ILE A 296 13.05 7.37 -6.41
CA ILE A 296 12.59 8.74 -6.67
C ILE A 296 13.56 9.75 -6.04
N SER A 297 13.94 9.55 -4.77
CA SER A 297 14.86 10.43 -4.05
C SER A 297 16.23 10.50 -4.75
N LYS A 298 16.75 9.35 -5.22
CA LYS A 298 18.00 9.28 -5.96
C LYS A 298 17.94 10.04 -7.29
N LYS A 299 16.87 9.87 -8.07
CA LYS A 299 16.66 10.64 -9.32
C LYS A 299 16.58 12.14 -9.03
N THR A 300 15.87 12.53 -7.97
CA THR A 300 15.75 13.91 -7.51
C THR A 300 17.09 14.53 -7.14
N VAL A 301 17.91 13.84 -6.34
CA VAL A 301 19.26 14.31 -6.00
C VAL A 301 20.12 14.47 -7.24
N GLY A 302 20.04 13.51 -8.18
CA GLY A 302 20.74 13.60 -9.47
C GLY A 302 20.34 14.83 -10.28
N ALA A 303 19.05 15.14 -10.37
CA ALA A 303 18.59 16.35 -11.06
C ALA A 303 18.97 17.65 -10.35
N LEU A 304 18.97 17.69 -9.02
CA LEU A 304 19.48 18.85 -8.27
C LEU A 304 20.95 19.09 -8.54
N GLN A 305 21.75 18.02 -8.54
CA GLN A 305 23.17 18.11 -8.86
C GLN A 305 23.39 18.59 -10.30
N GLN A 306 22.63 18.05 -11.25
CA GLN A 306 22.71 18.47 -12.65
C GLN A 306 22.28 19.93 -12.84
N SER A 307 21.16 20.34 -12.25
CA SER A 307 20.68 21.73 -12.30
C SER A 307 21.69 22.70 -11.67
N ARG A 308 22.38 22.30 -10.61
CA ARG A 308 23.47 23.09 -10.02
C ARG A 308 24.66 23.22 -10.96
N ILE A 309 25.03 22.15 -11.66
CA ILE A 309 26.10 22.16 -12.67
C ILE A 309 25.70 23.07 -13.83
N ASP A 310 24.49 22.91 -14.36
CA ASP A 310 23.97 23.71 -15.48
C ASP A 310 23.92 25.20 -15.11
N ALA A 311 23.54 25.53 -13.87
CA ALA A 311 23.56 26.90 -13.38
C ALA A 311 24.98 27.50 -13.30
N ILE A 312 25.97 26.71 -12.89
CA ILE A 312 27.38 27.13 -12.87
C ILE A 312 27.90 27.35 -14.29
N VAL A 313 27.63 26.43 -15.21
CA VAL A 313 28.04 26.54 -16.62
C VAL A 313 27.39 27.75 -17.29
N LEU A 314 26.10 28.02 -17.00
CA LEU A 314 25.40 29.18 -17.53
C LEU A 314 26.00 30.49 -17.02
N ASP A 315 26.40 30.55 -15.76
CA ASP A 315 27.03 31.75 -15.16
C ASP A 315 28.43 32.00 -15.76
N ASP A 316 29.21 30.93 -15.98
CA ASP A 316 30.50 30.98 -16.68
C ASP A 316 30.35 31.46 -18.14
N ASP A 317 29.34 30.97 -18.88
CA ASP A 317 29.05 31.40 -20.25
C ASP A 317 28.62 32.87 -20.30
N ILE A 318 27.79 33.32 -19.35
CA ILE A 318 27.39 34.74 -19.22
C ILE A 318 28.61 35.61 -18.90
N GLU A 319 29.52 35.14 -18.04
CA GLU A 319 30.75 35.86 -17.71
C GLU A 319 31.71 35.93 -18.90
N GLN A 320 31.85 34.85 -19.67
CA GLN A 320 32.64 34.84 -20.90
C GLN A 320 32.07 35.76 -21.98
N GLN A 321 30.75 35.76 -22.19
CA GLN A 321 30.09 36.68 -23.11
C GLN A 321 30.28 38.14 -22.69
N ARG A 322 30.19 38.45 -21.38
CA ARG A 322 30.50 39.80 -20.85
C ARG A 322 31.95 40.20 -21.07
N LYS A 323 32.91 39.27 -20.89
CA LYS A 323 34.34 39.52 -21.19
C LYS A 323 34.57 39.74 -22.68
N ALA A 324 34.00 38.92 -23.56
CA ALA A 324 34.10 39.07 -25.00
C ALA A 324 33.49 40.40 -25.51
N ALA A 325 32.32 40.79 -24.97
CA ALA A 325 31.69 42.07 -25.29
C ALA A 325 32.51 43.28 -24.83
N LYS A 326 33.16 43.20 -23.66
CA LYS A 326 34.11 44.24 -23.20
C LYS A 326 35.34 44.34 -24.10
N THR A 327 35.88 43.21 -24.57
CA THR A 327 37.03 43.19 -25.48
C THR A 327 36.69 43.80 -26.86
N LEU A 328 35.47 43.57 -27.35
CA LEU A 328 34.95 44.18 -28.59
C LEU A 328 34.76 45.71 -28.48
N GLN A 329 34.38 46.23 -27.31
CA GLN A 329 34.29 47.69 -27.09
C GLN A 329 35.66 48.38 -27.04
N ILE A 330 36.73 47.68 -26.69
CA ILE A 330 38.09 48.23 -26.61
C ILE A 330 38.80 48.25 -27.98
N GLN A 331 38.31 47.48 -28.97
CA GLN A 331 38.91 47.37 -30.31
C GLN A 331 38.26 48.24 -31.39
N LEU A 332 37.26 49.05 -31.07
CA LEU A 332 36.72 50.03 -32.02
C LEU A 332 37.72 51.20 -32.17
N PRO A 333 38.27 51.46 -33.37
CA PRO A 333 39.16 52.60 -33.58
C PRO A 333 38.38 53.92 -33.41
N ALA A 334 39.02 54.90 -32.79
CA ALA A 334 38.52 56.24 -32.54
C ALA A 334 38.24 57.04 -33.83
#